data_AF-A0A7K3WUE2-F1
#
_entry.id   AF-A0A7K3WUE2-F1
#
_cell.length_a   1.000
_cell.length_b   1.000
_cell.length_c   1.000
_cell.angle_alpha   90.00
_cell.angle_beta   90.00
_cell.angle_gamma   90.00
#
_symmetry.space_group_name_H-M   'P 1'
#
loop_
_entity.id
_entity.type
_entity.pdbx_description
1 polymer ?
#
loop_
_entity_poly.entity_id
_entity_poly.type
_entity_poly.pdbx_seq_one_letter_code
_entity_poly.pdbx_strand_id
1 'polypeptide(L)'
;MKKIRYLFLISVILTTSFSCCKDDDGLQSDDQGNFAEYFTCKINGVEFNPTGTFNCNNLSFYYYKEATAGIDAGYFLLSGVDCPTYNAIALRIFGMNPNTGYLDFLEPAFADSCSPIVQSVPGEIVEGMFYYDQLISGSMNITAFTPRDSVTEKLGKIEGTFEFTVANEENDSIIHVTDGAFRFKVPNIW
;
A
#
# COMPACT_ATOMS: atom_id res chain seq x y z
N MET A 1 -42.77 -46.86 -38.26
CA MET A 1 -41.58 -46.64 -37.42
C MET A 1 -40.94 -45.28 -37.78
N LYS A 2 -41.33 -44.20 -37.09
CA LYS A 2 -40.97 -42.80 -37.39
C LYS A 2 -40.27 -42.13 -36.19
N LYS A 3 -39.19 -42.71 -35.66
CA LYS A 3 -38.50 -42.20 -34.45
C LYS A 3 -36.96 -42.19 -34.53
N ILE A 4 -36.37 -42.12 -35.72
CA ILE A 4 -34.89 -42.11 -35.89
C ILE A 4 -34.37 -40.84 -36.59
N ARG A 5 -35.23 -39.89 -37.00
CA ARG A 5 -34.79 -38.66 -37.67
C ARG A 5 -34.56 -37.44 -36.76
N TYR A 6 -34.94 -37.49 -35.48
CA TYR A 6 -34.80 -36.35 -34.57
C TYR A 6 -33.49 -36.32 -33.77
N LEU A 7 -32.72 -37.42 -33.74
CA LEU A 7 -31.47 -37.49 -32.98
C LEU A 7 -30.26 -36.88 -33.70
N PHE A 8 -30.32 -36.71 -35.03
CA PHE A 8 -29.24 -36.07 -35.79
C PHE A 8 -29.29 -34.54 -35.79
N LEU A 9 -30.42 -33.94 -35.43
CA LEU A 9 -30.61 -32.48 -35.45
C LEU A 9 -30.15 -31.80 -34.14
N ILE A 10 -29.89 -32.58 -33.08
CA ILE A 10 -29.43 -32.04 -31.79
C ILE A 10 -27.88 -32.04 -31.70
N SER A 11 -27.16 -32.89 -32.45
CA SER A 11 -25.69 -32.90 -32.39
C SER A 11 -25.02 -31.80 -33.23
N VAL A 12 -25.76 -31.09 -34.09
CA VAL A 12 -25.22 -30.00 -34.93
C VAL A 12 -25.31 -28.63 -34.23
N ILE A 13 -26.13 -28.51 -33.16
CA ILE A 13 -26.31 -27.25 -32.43
C ILE A 13 -25.31 -27.13 -31.25
N LEU A 14 -24.65 -28.21 -30.84
CA LEU A 14 -23.68 -28.20 -29.73
C LEU A 14 -22.21 -27.98 -30.11
N THR A 15 -21.89 -27.80 -31.39
CA THR A 15 -20.49 -27.64 -31.86
C THR A 15 -20.12 -26.24 -32.34
N THR A 16 -21.01 -25.25 -32.19
CA THR A 16 -20.74 -23.84 -32.58
C THR A 16 -20.66 -22.87 -31.41
N SER A 17 -20.57 -23.36 -30.18
CA SER A 17 -20.31 -22.52 -29.00
C SER A 17 -18.83 -22.62 -28.61
N PHE A 18 -18.12 -21.50 -28.73
CA PHE A 18 -16.75 -21.24 -28.27
C PHE A 18 -15.59 -21.62 -29.21
N SER A 19 -15.68 -21.16 -30.45
CA SER A 19 -14.51 -20.64 -31.16
C SER A 19 -14.60 -19.11 -31.14
N CYS A 20 -13.87 -18.45 -30.23
CA CYS A 20 -13.54 -17.03 -30.35
C CYS A 20 -12.34 -16.70 -29.46
N CYS A 21 -11.32 -16.09 -30.08
CA CYS A 21 -10.10 -15.54 -29.52
C CYS A 21 -9.09 -16.56 -28.96
N LYS A 22 -8.48 -17.30 -29.89
CA LYS A 22 -7.05 -17.57 -29.81
C LYS A 22 -6.36 -16.56 -30.70
N ASP A 23 -5.26 -16.01 -30.18
CA ASP A 23 -4.38 -14.97 -30.73
C ASP A 23 -4.86 -13.53 -30.49
N ASP A 24 -4.31 -12.91 -29.46
CA ASP A 24 -3.34 -11.83 -29.71
C ASP A 24 -2.49 -11.57 -28.46
N ASP A 25 -1.20 -11.64 -28.71
CA ASP A 25 -0.10 -10.96 -28.07
C ASP A 25 0.13 -11.15 -26.56
N GLY A 26 1.26 -11.81 -26.29
CA GLY A 26 2.14 -11.50 -25.18
C GLY A 26 2.59 -10.04 -25.22
N LEU A 27 1.66 -9.12 -24.99
CA LEU A 27 1.94 -7.91 -24.27
C LEU A 27 2.04 -8.34 -22.81
N GLN A 28 3.26 -8.56 -22.33
CA GLN A 28 3.56 -8.05 -21.00
C GLN A 28 3.09 -6.60 -21.04
N SER A 29 1.89 -6.32 -20.52
CA SER A 29 1.53 -4.95 -20.25
C SER A 29 2.64 -4.45 -19.35
N ASP A 30 3.45 -3.55 -19.88
CA ASP A 30 4.37 -2.76 -19.10
C ASP A 30 3.49 -1.83 -18.25
N ASP A 31 2.70 -2.41 -17.33
CA ASP A 31 1.78 -1.75 -16.39
C ASP A 31 2.55 -0.98 -15.31
N GLN A 32 3.83 -0.71 -15.55
CA GLN A 32 4.72 0.00 -14.64
C GLN A 32 4.24 1.42 -14.32
N GLY A 33 3.28 1.99 -15.08
CA GLY A 33 2.69 3.30 -14.79
C GLY A 33 1.21 3.32 -14.39
N ASN A 34 0.44 2.24 -14.63
CA ASN A 34 -1.02 2.26 -14.53
C ASN A 34 -1.59 1.23 -13.54
N PHE A 35 -0.95 1.10 -12.37
CA PHE A 35 -1.51 0.34 -11.27
C PHE A 35 -2.31 1.23 -10.31
N ALA A 36 -3.27 0.63 -9.61
CA ALA A 36 -3.97 1.26 -8.50
C ALA A 36 -3.06 1.32 -7.26
N GLU A 37 -3.02 2.47 -6.62
CA GLU A 37 -2.35 2.66 -5.34
C GLU A 37 -3.26 2.19 -4.21
N TYR A 38 -2.68 1.61 -3.16
CA TYR A 38 -3.42 1.16 -1.99
C TYR A 38 -2.56 1.19 -0.73
N PHE A 39 -3.26 1.29 0.40
CA PHE A 39 -2.74 1.11 1.74
C PHE A 39 -3.84 0.47 2.58
N THR A 40 -3.60 -0.73 3.09
CA THR A 40 -4.58 -1.51 3.87
C THR A 40 -3.89 -2.13 5.07
N CYS A 41 -4.61 -2.28 6.18
CA CYS A 41 -4.15 -3.02 7.36
C CYS A 41 -5.31 -3.24 8.32
N LYS A 42 -5.03 -3.88 9.45
CA LYS A 42 -5.94 -3.97 10.60
C LYS A 42 -5.34 -3.27 11.81
N ILE A 43 -6.15 -2.50 12.53
CA ILE A 43 -5.82 -1.93 13.85
C ILE A 43 -6.53 -2.79 14.89
N ASN A 44 -5.77 -3.46 15.76
CA ASN A 44 -6.30 -4.38 16.78
C ASN A 44 -7.28 -5.42 16.21
N GLY A 45 -7.00 -5.92 15.01
CA GLY A 45 -7.84 -6.89 14.29
C GLY A 45 -9.03 -6.31 13.53
N VAL A 46 -9.28 -4.99 13.60
CA VAL A 46 -10.35 -4.30 12.87
C VAL A 46 -9.79 -3.70 11.59
N GLU A 47 -10.46 -3.94 10.46
CA GLU A 47 -10.06 -3.39 9.15
C GLU A 47 -9.96 -1.86 9.19
N PHE A 48 -8.82 -1.34 8.77
CA PHE A 48 -8.60 0.09 8.53
C PHE A 48 -8.54 0.35 7.03
N ASN A 49 -9.54 1.09 6.55
CA ASN A 49 -9.68 1.44 5.14
C ASN A 49 -9.56 2.96 4.98
N PRO A 50 -8.41 3.47 4.53
CA PRO A 50 -8.24 4.90 4.28
C PRO A 50 -9.28 5.42 3.28
N THR A 51 -10.14 6.34 3.73
CA THR A 51 -11.17 6.94 2.87
C THR A 51 -10.86 8.41 2.61
N GLY A 52 -10.81 8.79 1.34
CA GLY A 52 -10.54 10.17 0.92
C GLY A 52 -11.80 11.04 0.90
N THR A 53 -11.61 12.35 0.93
CA THR A 53 -12.67 13.33 0.61
C THR A 53 -12.15 14.34 -0.40
N PHE A 54 -13.00 15.25 -0.89
CA PHE A 54 -12.58 16.27 -1.86
C PHE A 54 -11.40 17.14 -1.35
N ASN A 55 -11.31 17.37 -0.04
CA ASN A 55 -10.28 18.23 0.57
C ASN A 55 -9.23 17.46 1.39
N CYS A 56 -9.26 16.13 1.38
CA CYS A 56 -8.34 15.31 2.16
C CYS A 56 -7.92 14.08 1.36
N ASN A 57 -6.60 13.97 1.15
CA ASN A 57 -6.00 12.82 0.49
C ASN A 57 -5.81 11.71 1.53
N ASN A 58 -6.36 10.53 1.24
CA ASN A 58 -6.27 9.36 2.11
C ASN A 58 -4.96 8.61 1.98
N LEU A 59 -4.24 8.76 0.87
CA LEU A 59 -3.02 8.00 0.58
C LEU A 59 -1.88 8.98 0.34
N SER A 60 -0.78 8.82 1.05
CA SER A 60 0.41 9.64 0.82
C SER A 60 1.68 8.80 0.81
N PHE A 61 2.57 9.15 -0.10
CA PHE A 61 3.89 8.57 -0.24
C PHE A 61 4.90 9.68 -0.53
N TYR A 62 5.99 9.69 0.23
CA TYR A 62 7.13 10.58 0.00
C TYR A 62 8.44 9.81 0.19
N TYR A 63 9.39 10.04 -0.71
CA TYR A 63 10.76 9.59 -0.56
C TYR A 63 11.71 10.68 -1.08
N TYR A 64 12.56 11.20 -0.21
CA TYR A 64 13.51 12.26 -0.52
C TYR A 64 14.90 11.65 -0.73
N LYS A 65 15.36 11.59 -1.97
CA LYS A 65 16.69 11.05 -2.27
C LYS A 65 17.81 11.97 -1.76
N GLU A 66 17.58 13.28 -1.83
CA GLU A 66 18.50 14.32 -1.38
C GLU A 66 17.81 15.19 -0.33
N ALA A 67 18.60 15.88 0.49
CA ALA A 67 18.05 16.75 1.53
C ALA A 67 17.49 18.02 0.91
N THR A 68 16.25 18.39 1.29
CA THR A 68 15.58 19.57 0.74
C THR A 68 14.57 20.13 1.73
N ALA A 69 14.38 21.46 1.75
CA ALA A 69 13.40 22.13 2.61
C ALA A 69 13.44 21.73 4.10
N GLY A 70 14.62 21.39 4.64
CA GLY A 70 14.79 20.94 6.02
C GLY A 70 14.41 19.47 6.28
N ILE A 71 14.15 18.70 5.22
CA ILE A 71 13.96 17.25 5.25
C ILE A 71 15.28 16.59 4.86
N ASP A 72 15.73 15.64 5.66
CA ASP A 72 16.97 14.91 5.42
C ASP A 72 16.86 13.94 4.24
N ALA A 73 18.01 13.66 3.62
CA ALA A 73 18.11 12.64 2.59
C ALA A 73 17.74 11.26 3.16
N GLY A 74 17.06 10.45 2.35
CA GLY A 74 16.53 9.16 2.76
C GLY A 74 15.28 9.26 3.64
N TYR A 75 14.68 10.44 3.82
CA TYR A 75 13.37 10.53 4.48
C TYR A 75 12.31 9.85 3.63
N PHE A 76 11.62 8.91 4.25
CA PHE A 76 10.61 8.08 3.64
C PHE A 76 9.34 8.11 4.48
N LEU A 77 8.21 8.35 3.84
CA LEU A 77 6.89 8.37 4.45
C LEU A 77 5.93 7.59 3.56
N LEU A 78 5.19 6.67 4.16
CA LEU A 78 3.95 6.17 3.59
C LEU A 78 2.85 6.27 4.63
N SER A 79 1.64 6.64 4.21
CA SER A 79 0.52 6.80 5.15
C SER A 79 -0.84 6.54 4.53
N GLY A 80 -1.74 6.02 5.36
CA GLY A 80 -3.17 5.92 5.12
C GLY A 80 -3.95 6.76 6.13
N VAL A 81 -4.89 7.58 5.65
CA VAL A 81 -5.76 8.44 6.46
C VAL A 81 -7.22 8.13 6.14
N ASP A 82 -8.02 7.89 7.18
CA ASP A 82 -9.47 7.88 7.07
C ASP A 82 -10.00 9.31 7.31
N CYS A 83 -10.12 10.08 6.23
CA CYS A 83 -10.41 11.51 6.28
C CYS A 83 -11.69 11.89 7.05
N PRO A 84 -12.80 11.11 7.01
CA PRO A 84 -13.98 11.41 7.83
C PRO A 84 -13.74 11.35 9.33
N THR A 85 -12.84 10.47 9.79
CA THR A 85 -12.57 10.26 11.22
C THR A 85 -11.23 10.83 11.67
N TYR A 86 -10.39 11.29 10.73
CA TYR A 86 -9.00 11.71 10.95
C TYR A 86 -8.12 10.65 11.64
N ASN A 87 -8.55 9.39 11.65
CA ASN A 87 -7.68 8.28 12.05
C ASN A 87 -6.62 8.10 10.96
N ALA A 88 -5.36 7.96 11.36
CA ALA A 88 -4.26 7.84 10.42
C ALA A 88 -3.22 6.82 10.89
N ILE A 89 -2.57 6.21 9.92
CA ILE A 89 -1.38 5.38 10.12
C ILE A 89 -0.30 5.91 9.21
N ALA A 90 0.90 6.08 9.75
CA ALA A 90 2.06 6.43 8.95
C ALA A 90 3.28 5.61 9.37
N LEU A 91 4.09 5.21 8.37
CA LEU A 91 5.44 4.68 8.58
C LEU A 91 6.41 5.77 8.16
N ARG A 92 7.13 6.34 9.14
CA ARG A 92 8.24 7.28 8.89
C ARG A 92 9.53 6.51 9.02
N ILE A 93 10.36 6.54 7.98
CA ILE A 93 11.66 5.89 7.97
C ILE A 93 12.71 6.94 7.60
N PHE A 94 13.79 6.99 8.37
CA PHE A 94 14.86 7.96 8.20
C PHE A 94 16.12 7.26 7.68
N GLY A 95 16.87 7.94 6.81
CA GLY A 95 18.08 7.36 6.20
C GLY A 95 17.81 6.15 5.32
N MET A 96 16.60 6.03 4.76
CA MET A 96 16.20 4.90 3.93
C MET A 96 17.04 4.84 2.65
N ASN A 97 17.76 3.74 2.45
CA ASN A 97 18.38 3.43 1.17
C ASN A 97 17.43 2.54 0.34
N PRO A 98 17.05 2.91 -0.90
CA PRO A 98 16.14 2.13 -1.71
C PRO A 98 16.63 0.70 -1.90
N ASN A 99 15.94 -0.23 -1.25
CA ASN A 99 16.25 -1.65 -1.29
C ASN A 99 14.97 -2.47 -1.20
N THR A 100 15.05 -3.74 -1.61
CA THR A 100 13.99 -4.73 -1.42
C THR A 100 14.38 -5.71 -0.32
N GLY A 101 13.39 -6.39 0.23
CA GLY A 101 13.56 -7.37 1.30
C GLY A 101 13.01 -6.92 2.64
N TYR A 102 13.42 -7.65 3.66
CA TYR A 102 12.92 -7.51 5.02
C TYR A 102 13.66 -6.41 5.78
N LEU A 103 12.89 -5.55 6.45
CA LEU A 103 13.34 -4.46 7.31
C LEU A 103 12.74 -4.66 8.70
N ASP A 104 13.57 -4.96 9.69
CA ASP A 104 13.19 -4.91 11.10
C ASP A 104 13.19 -3.44 11.56
N PHE A 105 12.15 -3.00 12.28
CA PHE A 105 12.06 -1.61 12.72
C PHE A 105 12.94 -1.28 13.94
N LEU A 106 13.32 -2.28 14.73
CA LEU A 106 14.21 -2.12 15.88
C LEU A 106 15.68 -2.15 15.46
N GLU A 107 16.01 -2.94 14.44
CA GLU A 107 17.37 -3.09 13.90
C GLU A 107 17.38 -3.01 12.36
N PRO A 108 17.08 -1.83 11.77
CA PRO A 108 16.94 -1.70 10.33
C PRO A 108 18.24 -1.94 9.58
N ALA A 109 18.21 -2.83 8.58
CA ALA A 109 19.38 -3.21 7.79
C ALA A 109 19.77 -2.19 6.71
N PHE A 110 18.84 -1.33 6.28
CA PHE A 110 19.02 -0.35 5.19
C PHE A 110 18.26 0.96 5.45
N ALA A 111 18.09 1.32 6.71
CA ALA A 111 17.62 2.62 7.17
C ALA A 111 18.31 2.97 8.50
N ASP A 112 18.32 4.24 8.89
CA ASP A 112 18.90 4.68 10.16
C ASP A 112 17.93 4.45 11.32
N SER A 113 16.63 4.70 11.10
CA SER A 113 15.58 4.45 12.11
C SER A 113 14.19 4.36 11.49
N CYS A 114 13.30 3.68 12.19
CA CYS A 114 11.88 3.55 11.83
C CYS A 114 11.02 4.11 12.98
N SER A 115 10.07 4.98 12.66
CA SER A 115 9.16 5.61 13.63
C SER A 115 7.72 5.56 13.10
N PRO A 116 7.06 4.39 13.16
CA PRO A 116 5.64 4.28 12.83
C PRO A 116 4.80 5.06 13.83
N ILE A 117 3.62 5.50 13.38
CA ILE A 117 2.67 6.21 14.23
C ILE A 117 1.24 5.81 13.86
N VAL A 118 0.41 5.64 14.89
CA VAL A 118 -1.04 5.59 14.76
C VAL A 118 -1.62 6.83 15.41
N GLN A 119 -2.39 7.59 14.65
CA GLN A 119 -3.19 8.70 15.13
C GLN A 119 -4.63 8.24 15.24
N SER A 120 -5.24 8.43 16.41
CA SER A 120 -6.66 8.13 16.62
C SER A 120 -7.40 9.33 17.18
N VAL A 121 -8.59 9.60 16.65
CA VAL A 121 -9.52 10.61 17.17
C VAL A 121 -10.77 9.89 17.69
N PRO A 122 -10.95 9.77 19.01
CA PRO A 122 -12.14 9.16 19.58
C PRO A 122 -13.32 10.13 19.57
N GLY A 123 -14.38 9.75 18.85
CA GLY A 123 -15.66 10.47 18.84
C GLY A 123 -15.66 11.75 18.00
N GLU A 124 -16.71 12.56 18.14
CA GLU A 124 -16.96 13.77 17.32
C GLU A 124 -16.19 15.02 17.79
N ILE A 125 -15.42 14.94 18.87
CA ILE A 125 -14.76 16.10 19.48
C ILE A 125 -13.25 16.01 19.27
N VAL A 126 -12.68 17.04 18.64
CA VAL A 126 -11.24 17.16 18.29
C VAL A 126 -10.33 17.34 19.53
N GLU A 127 -10.89 17.39 20.75
CA GLU A 127 -10.14 17.59 22.00
C GLU A 127 -9.37 16.35 22.52
N GLY A 128 -9.29 15.25 21.76
CA GLY A 128 -8.67 14.01 22.22
C GLY A 128 -7.87 13.25 21.16
N MET A 129 -7.05 13.93 20.35
CA MET A 129 -6.19 13.22 19.42
C MET A 129 -5.12 12.42 20.17
N PHE A 130 -5.17 11.10 20.06
CA PHE A 130 -4.20 10.19 20.65
C PHE A 130 -3.16 9.79 19.60
N TYR A 131 -1.88 9.92 19.97
CA TYR A 131 -0.75 9.47 19.18
C TYR A 131 -0.13 8.24 19.82
N TYR A 132 -0.01 7.16 19.06
CA TYR A 132 0.73 5.97 19.46
C TYR A 132 1.99 5.92 18.61
N ASP A 133 3.13 6.32 19.18
CA ASP A 133 4.41 6.50 18.48
C ASP A 133 5.59 5.83 19.17
N GLN A 134 5.39 5.19 20.32
CA GLN A 134 6.41 4.40 20.99
C GLN A 134 6.49 3.02 20.36
N LEU A 135 7.45 2.83 19.46
CA LEU A 135 7.70 1.55 18.79
C LEU A 135 8.07 0.45 19.81
N ILE A 136 7.27 -0.62 19.84
CA ILE A 136 7.56 -1.84 20.62
C ILE A 136 8.22 -2.88 19.71
N SER A 137 7.64 -3.09 18.51
CA SER A 137 8.15 -4.01 17.51
C SER A 137 7.57 -3.66 16.15
N GLY A 138 8.19 -4.11 15.08
CA GLY A 138 7.59 -3.99 13.76
C GLY A 138 8.53 -4.41 12.66
N SER A 139 7.96 -4.63 11.49
CA SER A 139 8.71 -4.94 10.30
C SER A 139 7.99 -4.51 9.04
N MET A 140 8.77 -4.44 7.97
CA MET A 140 8.30 -4.23 6.61
C MET A 140 9.00 -5.21 5.69
N ASN A 141 8.28 -5.73 4.70
CA ASN A 141 8.87 -6.48 3.60
C ASN A 141 8.58 -5.78 2.28
N ILE A 142 9.62 -5.25 1.65
CA ILE A 142 9.52 -4.49 0.39
C ILE A 142 9.75 -5.46 -0.78
N THR A 143 8.74 -5.68 -1.59
CA THR A 143 8.82 -6.59 -2.75
C THR A 143 9.23 -5.87 -4.03
N ALA A 144 9.00 -4.56 -4.11
CA ALA A 144 9.47 -3.71 -5.20
C ALA A 144 9.78 -2.31 -4.66
N PHE A 145 10.91 -1.74 -5.09
CA PHE A 145 11.21 -0.32 -4.92
C PHE A 145 12.02 0.17 -6.11
N THR A 146 11.34 0.78 -7.08
CA THR A 146 11.96 1.40 -8.25
C THR A 146 11.78 2.92 -8.17
N PRO A 147 12.84 3.70 -8.34
CA PRO A 147 12.72 5.16 -8.44
C PRO A 147 12.03 5.55 -9.75
N ARG A 148 11.58 6.80 -9.85
CA ARG A 148 11.15 7.39 -11.12
C ARG A 148 12.31 7.36 -12.13
N ASP A 149 12.02 7.01 -13.37
CA ASP A 149 12.97 7.15 -14.46
C ASP A 149 13.02 8.62 -14.92
N SER A 150 14.18 9.26 -14.77
CA SER A 150 14.39 10.66 -15.15
C SER A 150 14.40 10.90 -16.66
N VAL A 151 14.64 9.87 -17.47
CA VAL A 151 14.73 9.97 -18.94
C VAL A 151 13.37 9.74 -19.58
N THR A 152 12.67 8.68 -19.16
CA THR A 152 11.36 8.34 -19.72
C THR A 152 10.19 8.98 -18.98
N GLU A 153 10.47 9.70 -17.89
CA GLU A 153 9.50 10.30 -16.97
C GLU A 153 8.54 9.30 -16.30
N LYS A 154 8.70 7.99 -16.55
CA LYS A 154 7.89 6.92 -15.97
C LYS A 154 8.01 6.94 -14.45
N LEU A 155 6.84 6.96 -13.78
CA LEU A 155 6.76 6.84 -12.33
C LEU A 155 7.37 5.53 -11.87
N GLY A 156 8.05 5.57 -10.73
CA GLY A 156 8.53 4.35 -10.08
C GLY A 156 7.41 3.64 -9.34
N LYS A 157 7.74 2.50 -8.73
CA LYS A 157 6.81 1.71 -7.92
C LYS A 157 7.45 1.36 -6.59
N ILE A 158 6.68 1.45 -5.51
CA ILE A 158 7.00 0.77 -4.28
C ILE A 158 5.84 -0.12 -3.84
N GLU A 159 6.16 -1.31 -3.34
CA GLU A 159 5.18 -2.31 -2.93
C GLU A 159 5.75 -3.18 -1.81
N GLY A 160 4.89 -3.56 -0.87
CA GLY A 160 5.28 -4.40 0.24
C GLY A 160 4.18 -4.67 1.24
N THR A 161 4.60 -5.27 2.35
CA THR A 161 3.77 -5.53 3.52
C THR A 161 4.42 -4.96 4.77
N PHE A 162 3.63 -4.75 5.82
CA PHE A 162 4.13 -4.26 7.11
C PHE A 162 3.26 -4.75 8.26
N GLU A 163 3.84 -4.74 9.44
CA GLU A 163 3.15 -4.91 10.71
C GLU A 163 3.97 -4.22 11.80
N PHE A 164 3.31 -3.70 12.83
CA PHE A 164 4.02 -3.11 13.97
C PHE A 164 3.12 -3.01 15.19
N THR A 165 3.76 -2.84 16.34
CA THR A 165 3.11 -2.57 17.62
C THR A 165 3.68 -1.27 18.18
N VAL A 166 2.79 -0.35 18.55
CA VAL A 166 3.12 0.94 19.15
C VAL A 166 2.33 1.16 20.43
N ALA A 167 2.93 1.85 21.39
CA ALA A 167 2.28 2.28 22.61
C ALA A 167 2.07 3.81 22.63
N ASN A 168 1.18 4.24 23.51
CA ASN A 168 1.03 5.63 23.94
C ASN A 168 1.38 5.68 25.44
N GLU A 169 2.39 6.48 25.81
CA GLU A 169 2.87 6.56 27.20
C GLU A 169 1.89 7.27 28.13
N GLU A 170 1.05 8.16 27.60
CA GLU A 170 0.13 8.97 28.40
C GLU A 170 -1.05 8.14 28.93
N ASN A 171 -1.47 7.12 28.19
CA ASN A 171 -2.64 6.30 28.51
C ASN A 171 -2.35 4.80 28.65
N ASP A 172 -1.08 4.38 28.62
CA ASP A 172 -0.60 3.00 28.78
C ASP A 172 -1.33 2.00 27.86
N SER A 173 -1.71 2.45 26.66
CA SER A 173 -2.44 1.65 25.70
C SER A 173 -1.54 1.23 24.54
N ILE A 174 -1.78 0.02 24.03
CA ILE A 174 -1.01 -0.61 22.95
C ILE A 174 -1.91 -0.82 21.74
N ILE A 175 -1.37 -0.49 20.57
CA ILE A 175 -2.00 -0.74 19.28
C ILE A 175 -1.17 -1.73 18.49
N HIS A 176 -1.83 -2.76 17.97
CA HIS A 176 -1.27 -3.72 17.03
C HIS A 176 -1.78 -3.41 15.62
N VAL A 177 -0.86 -3.13 14.70
CA VAL A 177 -1.14 -2.99 13.29
C VAL A 177 -0.67 -4.24 12.57
N THR A 178 -1.60 -4.96 11.95
CA THR A 178 -1.35 -6.27 11.30
C THR A 178 -1.90 -6.28 9.89
N ASP A 179 -1.54 -7.31 9.11
CA ASP A 179 -1.99 -7.50 7.73
C ASP A 179 -1.77 -6.25 6.84
N GLY A 180 -0.72 -5.49 7.13
CA GLY A 180 -0.40 -4.28 6.41
C GLY A 180 0.10 -4.59 5.01
N ALA A 181 -0.46 -3.92 4.00
CA ALA A 181 -0.02 -4.01 2.62
C ALA A 181 -0.11 -2.64 1.95
N PHE A 182 0.83 -2.36 1.06
CA PHE A 182 0.86 -1.11 0.32
C PHE A 182 1.38 -1.27 -1.10
N ARG A 183 0.94 -0.34 -1.96
CA ARG A 183 1.50 -0.11 -3.28
C ARG A 183 1.32 1.36 -3.64
N PHE A 184 2.41 2.02 -4.01
CA PHE A 184 2.41 3.43 -4.37
C PHE A 184 3.23 3.69 -5.63
N LYS A 185 2.86 4.74 -6.35
CA LYS A 185 3.69 5.34 -7.39
C LYS A 185 4.76 6.17 -6.72
N VAL A 186 5.99 6.08 -7.22
CA VAL A 186 7.12 6.88 -6.72
C VAL A 186 7.28 8.09 -7.66
N PRO A 187 6.83 9.29 -7.26
CA PRO A 187 7.08 10.51 -8.03
C PRO A 187 8.55 10.94 -7.89
N ASN A 188 9.01 11.82 -8.80
CA ASN A 188 10.27 12.52 -8.55
C ASN A 188 10.01 13.45 -7.37
N ILE A 189 10.74 13.24 -6.28
CA ILE A 189 10.80 14.21 -5.20
C ILE A 189 12.23 14.75 -5.23
N TRP A 190 12.28 16.06 -5.50
CA TRP A 190 13.45 16.85 -5.86
C TRP A 190 14.55 16.82 -4.81
#